data_AF-A0A7J2LTK3-F1
#
_entry.id   AF-A0A7J2LTK3-F1
#
_cell.length_a   1.000
_cell.length_b   1.000
_cell.length_c   1.000
_cell.angle_alpha   90.00
_cell.angle_beta   90.00
_cell.angle_gamma   90.00
#
_symmetry.space_group_name_H-M   'P 1'
#
loop_
_entity.id
_entity.type
_entity.pdbx_description
1 polymer ?
#
loop_
_entity_poly.entity_id
_entity_poly.type
_entity_poly.pdbx_seq_one_letter_code
_entity_poly.pdbx_strand_id
1 'polypeptide(L)'
;RWLVEFFRELKRLNPDKKTRLHLDTNATILTRDYIDELIEAGVTDIGPDLKALTLETFQKVTGIMDKELARRYLETAWDAVRYLVNEYYPKKVFVGIGIPYNKAFYPDLDEFS
;
A
#
# COMPACT_ATOMS: atom_id res chain seq x y z
N ARG A 1 1.64 17.31 5.47
CA ARG A 1 0.52 16.41 5.08
C ARG A 1 -0.06 15.79 6.35
N TRP A 2 -1.38 15.72 6.53
CA TRP A 2 -1.99 15.33 7.81
C TRP A 2 -1.56 13.95 8.33
N LEU A 3 -1.45 12.94 7.47
CA LEU A 3 -1.09 11.57 7.89
C LEU A 3 0.36 11.48 8.39
N VAL A 4 1.28 12.24 7.78
CA VAL A 4 2.68 12.32 8.22
C VAL A 4 2.75 12.94 9.61
N GLU A 5 2.04 14.05 9.82
CA GLU A 5 1.98 14.70 11.14
C GLU A 5 1.33 13.78 12.18
N PHE A 6 0.30 13.03 11.80
CA PHE A 6 -0.34 12.05 12.66
C PHE A 6 0.65 10.98 13.13
N PHE A 7 1.41 10.35 12.22
CA PHE A 7 2.40 9.35 12.62
C PHE A 7 3.56 9.95 13.43
N ARG A 8 3.98 11.18 13.11
CA ARG A 8 5.00 11.90 13.89
C ARG A 8 4.53 12.11 15.33
N GLU A 9 3.28 12.50 15.51
CA GLU A 9 2.68 12.69 16.83
C GLU A 9 2.47 11.36 17.57
N LEU A 10 2.03 10.31 16.87
CA LEU A 10 1.95 8.97 17.44
C LEU A 10 3.32 8.50 17.95
N LYS A 11 4.39 8.68 17.17
CA LYS A 11 5.76 8.35 17.60
C LYS A 11 6.18 9.16 18.83
N ARG A 12 5.84 10.45 18.89
CA ARG A 12 6.14 11.32 20.05
C ARG A 12 5.43 10.85 21.32
N LEU A 13 4.17 10.44 21.20
CA LEU A 13 3.36 9.94 22.32
C LEU A 13 3.72 8.52 22.75
N ASN A 14 4.39 7.74 21.89
CA ASN A 14 4.81 6.37 22.14
C ASN A 14 6.35 6.25 22.11
N PRO A 15 7.07 6.74 23.14
CA PRO A 15 8.53 6.77 23.15
C PRO A 15 9.19 5.39 23.29
N ASP A 16 8.44 4.35 23.64
CA ASP A 16 8.96 2.99 23.69
C ASP A 16 9.38 2.53 22.28
N LYS A 17 10.67 2.23 22.12
CA LYS A 17 11.28 1.77 20.87
C LYS A 17 10.70 0.45 20.37
N LYS A 18 9.97 -0.30 21.19
CA LYS A 18 9.27 -1.54 20.79
C LYS A 18 7.90 -1.28 20.17
N THR A 19 7.36 -0.06 20.30
CA THR A 19 6.07 0.28 19.71
C THR A 19 6.14 0.16 18.20
N ARG A 20 5.19 -0.56 17.61
CA ARG A 20 5.03 -0.68 16.17
C ARG A 20 3.87 0.18 15.71
N LEU A 21 4.10 0.99 14.69
CA LEU A 21 3.09 1.86 14.09
C LEU A 21 2.75 1.34 12.69
N HIS A 22 1.52 0.85 12.55
CA HIS A 22 1.05 0.18 11.35
C HIS A 22 0.19 1.11 10.49
N LEU A 23 0.47 1.11 9.18
CA LEU A 23 -0.33 1.78 8.15
C LEU A 23 -0.97 0.76 7.21
N ASP A 24 -2.28 0.55 7.35
CA ASP A 24 -3.09 -0.19 6.37
C ASP A 24 -3.56 0.75 5.26
N THR A 25 -3.39 0.35 3.99
CA THR A 25 -3.64 1.25 2.86
C THR A 25 -3.91 0.49 1.56
N ASN A 26 -4.66 1.10 0.63
CA ASN A 26 -4.80 0.58 -0.74
C ASN A 26 -3.63 0.98 -1.66
N ALA A 27 -2.66 1.76 -1.15
CA ALA A 27 -1.46 2.23 -1.84
C ALA A 27 -1.65 3.11 -3.09
N THR A 28 -2.89 3.41 -3.50
CA THR A 28 -3.20 4.11 -4.77
C THR A 28 -2.67 5.54 -4.88
N ILE A 29 -2.28 6.14 -3.75
CA ILE A 29 -1.69 7.49 -3.67
C ILE A 29 -0.31 7.50 -2.99
N LEU A 30 0.25 6.33 -2.67
CA LEU A 30 1.53 6.21 -1.98
C LEU A 30 2.69 6.32 -2.99
N THR A 31 3.07 7.56 -3.32
CA THR A 31 4.30 7.81 -4.09
C THR A 31 5.53 7.47 -3.24
N ARG A 32 6.68 7.27 -3.89
CA ARG A 32 7.96 6.95 -3.21
C ARG A 32 8.32 7.99 -2.16
N ASP A 33 8.32 9.27 -2.51
CA ASP A 33 8.57 10.36 -1.56
C ASP A 33 7.60 10.34 -0.37
N TYR A 34 6.34 9.96 -0.61
CA TYR A 34 5.36 9.89 0.46
C TYR A 34 5.60 8.68 1.39
N ILE A 35 6.02 7.55 0.82
CA ILE A 35 6.47 6.38 1.60
C ILE A 35 7.65 6.77 2.49
N ASP A 36 8.63 7.49 1.93
CA ASP A 36 9.81 7.94 2.68
C ASP A 36 9.41 8.85 3.85
N GLU A 37 8.56 9.86 3.59
CA GLU A 37 8.02 10.75 4.63
C GLU A 37 7.30 9.98 5.76
N LEU A 38 6.52 8.96 5.43
CA LEU A 38 5.78 8.14 6.40
C LEU A 38 6.72 7.29 7.26
N ILE A 39 7.73 6.68 6.65
CA ILE A 39 8.74 5.88 7.36
C ILE A 39 9.56 6.77 8.28
N GLU A 40 9.98 7.95 7.82
CA GLU A 40 10.69 8.94 8.64
C GLU A 40 9.85 9.43 9.82
N ALA A 41 8.54 9.64 9.59
CA ALA A 41 7.58 10.02 10.62
C ALA A 41 7.39 8.93 11.69
N GLY A 42 7.76 7.67 11.41
CA GLY A 42 7.78 6.59 12.41
C GLY A 42 6.99 5.36 12.06
N VAL A 43 6.44 5.24 10.84
CA VAL A 43 5.77 4.02 10.41
C VAL A 43 6.78 2.86 10.38
N THR A 44 6.43 1.75 11.04
CA THR A 44 7.28 0.55 11.12
C THR A 44 6.70 -0.63 10.34
N ASP A 45 5.41 -0.56 10.02
CA ASP A 45 4.66 -1.61 9.35
C ASP A 45 3.75 -0.99 8.31
N ILE A 46 3.77 -1.51 7.08
CA ILE A 46 2.88 -1.05 6.01
C ILE A 46 2.17 -2.27 5.41
N GLY A 47 0.85 -2.18 5.34
CA GLY A 47 -0.04 -3.19 4.78
C GLY A 47 -0.73 -2.72 3.49
N PRO A 48 -0.07 -2.76 2.31
CA PRO A 48 -0.73 -2.47 1.04
C PRO A 48 -1.72 -3.57 0.65
N ASP A 49 -2.95 -3.20 0.35
CA ASP A 49 -3.98 -4.09 -0.21
C ASP A 49 -4.18 -3.81 -1.71
N LEU A 50 -3.60 -4.68 -2.55
CA LEU A 50 -3.61 -4.55 -4.00
C LEU A 50 -4.92 -5.08 -4.58
N LYS A 51 -5.74 -4.18 -5.12
CA LYS A 51 -7.10 -4.52 -5.57
C LYS A 51 -7.17 -5.30 -6.88
N ALA A 52 -6.15 -5.32 -7.72
CA ALA A 52 -6.17 -6.09 -8.96
C ALA A 52 -4.79 -6.13 -9.62
N LEU A 53 -4.61 -7.08 -10.55
CA LEU A 53 -3.46 -7.12 -11.45
C LEU A 53 -3.72 -6.35 -12.75
N THR A 54 -4.93 -6.45 -13.31
CA THR A 54 -5.30 -5.82 -14.58
C THR A 54 -6.14 -4.57 -14.37
N LEU A 55 -6.03 -3.61 -15.30
CA LEU A 55 -6.83 -2.38 -15.28
C LEU A 55 -8.33 -2.67 -15.33
N GLU A 56 -8.76 -3.61 -16.18
CA GLU A 56 -10.16 -3.99 -16.30
C GLU A 56 -10.72 -4.50 -14.97
N THR A 57 -10.02 -5.42 -14.32
CA THR A 57 -10.42 -5.95 -13.00
C THR A 57 -10.40 -4.85 -11.95
N PHE A 58 -9.39 -3.96 -11.99
CA PHE A 58 -9.31 -2.82 -11.08
C PHE A 58 -10.53 -1.90 -11.23
N GLN A 59 -10.93 -1.55 -12.45
CA GLN A 59 -12.11 -0.73 -12.71
C GLN A 59 -13.39 -1.45 -12.25
N LYS A 60 -13.52 -2.75 -12.52
CA LYS A 60 -14.66 -3.57 -12.07
C LYS A 60 -14.78 -3.61 -10.54
N VAL A 61 -13.67 -3.79 -9.82
CA VAL A 61 -13.66 -3.90 -8.35
C VAL A 61 -13.82 -2.53 -7.67
N THR A 62 -13.23 -1.48 -8.22
CA THR A 62 -13.23 -0.13 -7.60
C THR A 62 -14.41 0.75 -8.05
N GLY A 63 -15.05 0.44 -9.17
CA GLY A 63 -16.08 1.27 -9.78
C GLY A 63 -15.55 2.55 -10.45
N ILE A 64 -14.22 2.70 -10.59
CA ILE A 64 -13.62 3.88 -11.21
C ILE A 64 -13.76 3.76 -12.74
N MET A 65 -14.67 4.56 -13.30
CA MET A 65 -14.95 4.54 -14.75
C MET A 65 -13.93 5.35 -15.56
N ASP A 66 -13.29 6.34 -14.94
CA ASP A 66 -12.19 7.09 -15.57
C ASP A 66 -10.96 6.17 -15.72
N LYS A 67 -10.68 5.81 -16.97
CA LYS A 67 -9.60 4.88 -17.33
C LYS A 67 -8.20 5.41 -16.97
N GLU A 68 -7.97 6.71 -17.12
CA GLU A 68 -6.69 7.35 -16.81
C GLU A 68 -6.46 7.38 -15.31
N LEU A 69 -7.50 7.72 -14.53
CA LEU A 69 -7.45 7.71 -13.07
C LEU A 69 -7.24 6.29 -12.53
N ALA A 70 -8.01 5.32 -13.02
CA ALA A 70 -7.91 3.92 -12.62
C ALA A 70 -6.51 3.36 -12.91
N ARG A 71 -5.96 3.63 -14.10
CA ARG A 71 -4.61 3.20 -14.46
C ARG A 71 -3.57 3.77 -13.51
N ARG A 72 -3.62 5.07 -13.26
CA ARG A 72 -2.67 5.74 -12.36
C ARG A 72 -2.72 5.17 -10.95
N TYR A 73 -3.91 4.91 -10.41
CA TYR A 73 -4.07 4.30 -9.08
C TYR A 73 -3.56 2.86 -9.02
N LEU A 74 -3.86 2.05 -10.03
CA LEU A 74 -3.34 0.69 -10.14
C LEU A 74 -1.81 0.70 -10.20
N GLU A 75 -1.22 1.49 -11.10
CA GLU A 75 0.23 1.59 -11.28
C GLU A 75 0.94 2.11 -10.04
N THR A 76 0.37 3.14 -9.38
CA THR A 76 0.91 3.70 -8.13
C THR A 76 0.89 2.67 -7.02
N ALA A 77 -0.19 1.90 -6.86
CA ALA A 77 -0.28 0.87 -5.84
C ALA A 77 0.78 -0.24 -6.03
N TRP A 78 0.96 -0.71 -7.27
CA TRP A 78 2.00 -1.69 -7.57
C TRP A 78 3.42 -1.12 -7.47
N ASP A 79 3.64 0.15 -7.83
CA ASP A 79 4.94 0.80 -7.65
C ASP A 79 5.30 0.97 -6.18
N ALA A 80 4.34 1.37 -5.35
CA ALA A 80 4.50 1.47 -3.90
C ALA A 80 4.95 0.13 -3.30
N VAL A 81 4.30 -0.97 -3.69
CA VAL A 81 4.67 -2.31 -3.22
C VAL A 81 6.09 -2.69 -3.68
N ARG A 82 6.42 -2.49 -4.96
CA ARG A 82 7.78 -2.77 -5.46
C ARG A 82 8.84 -1.97 -4.70
N TYR A 83 8.59 -0.69 -4.48
CA TYR A 83 9.50 0.21 -3.78
C TYR A 83 9.70 -0.20 -2.32
N LEU A 84 8.61 -0.48 -1.60
CA LEU A 84 8.64 -0.96 -0.22
C LEU A 84 9.43 -2.26 -0.07
N VAL A 85 9.18 -3.22 -0.97
CA VAL A 85 9.85 -4.54 -0.94
C VAL A 85 11.34 -4.41 -1.24
N ASN A 86 11.71 -3.60 -2.22
CA ASN A 86 13.11 -3.49 -2.67
C ASN A 86 13.97 -2.65 -1.74
N GLU A 87 13.44 -1.56 -1.18
CA GLU A 87 14.25 -0.57 -0.45
C GLU A 87 14.18 -0.71 1.07
N TYR A 88 13.05 -1.22 1.60
CA TYR A 88 12.77 -1.14 3.04
C TYR A 88 12.54 -2.48 3.73
N TYR A 89 11.89 -3.42 3.05
CA TYR A 89 11.64 -4.75 3.59
C TYR A 89 12.91 -5.62 3.62
N PRO A 90 13.09 -6.49 4.62
CA PRO A 90 12.41 -6.53 5.93
C PRO A 90 13.11 -5.67 6.99
N LYS A 91 14.20 -4.98 6.64
CA LYS A 91 15.14 -4.43 7.62
C LYS A 91 14.60 -3.20 8.35
N LYS A 92 14.01 -2.26 7.62
CA LYS A 92 13.56 -0.96 8.17
C LYS A 92 12.06 -0.97 8.45
N VAL A 93 11.30 -1.68 7.62
CA VAL A 93 9.84 -1.75 7.68
C VAL A 93 9.39 -3.17 7.40
N PHE A 94 8.40 -3.63 8.17
CA PHE A 94 7.68 -4.86 7.83
C PHE A 94 6.59 -4.56 6.80
N VAL A 95 6.50 -5.37 5.75
CA VAL A 95 5.55 -5.18 4.67
C VAL A 95 4.69 -6.43 4.56
N GLY A 96 3.37 -6.28 4.71
CA GLY A 96 2.38 -7.33 4.47
C GLY A 96 1.52 -6.97 3.26
N ILE A 97 1.51 -7.79 2.22
CA ILE A 97 0.76 -7.48 0.99
C ILE A 97 -0.55 -8.28 0.99
N GLY A 98 -1.67 -7.56 0.97
CA GLY A 98 -2.99 -8.14 0.75
C GLY A 98 -3.25 -8.28 -0.75
N ILE A 99 -3.65 -9.49 -1.17
CA ILE A 99 -4.18 -9.73 -2.52
C ILE A 99 -5.53 -10.45 -2.35
N PRO A 100 -6.64 -9.86 -2.80
CA PRO A 100 -7.94 -10.50 -2.75
C PRO A 100 -7.98 -11.70 -3.71
N TYR A 101 -8.41 -12.85 -3.18
CA TYR A 101 -8.65 -14.07 -3.96
C TYR A 101 -10.14 -14.41 -3.89
N ASN A 102 -10.87 -14.11 -4.97
CA ASN A 102 -12.29 -14.46 -5.10
C ASN A 102 -12.64 -14.67 -6.58
N LYS A 103 -13.09 -15.88 -6.94
CA LYS A 103 -13.42 -16.27 -8.32
C LYS A 103 -14.48 -15.38 -8.99
N ALA A 104 -15.35 -14.72 -8.22
CA ALA A 104 -16.34 -13.79 -8.77
C ALA A 104 -15.69 -12.51 -9.37
N PHE A 105 -14.53 -12.12 -8.85
CA PHE A 105 -13.80 -10.92 -9.27
C PHE A 105 -12.54 -11.24 -10.08
N TYR A 106 -11.97 -12.43 -9.87
CA TYR A 106 -10.74 -12.89 -10.49
C TYR A 106 -10.89 -14.30 -11.06
N PRO A 107 -11.63 -14.47 -12.16
CA PRO A 107 -11.86 -15.79 -12.75
C PRO A 107 -10.56 -16.43 -13.28
N ASP A 108 -9.59 -15.62 -13.69
CA ASP A 108 -8.33 -16.09 -14.29
C ASP A 108 -7.18 -16.22 -13.29
N LEU A 109 -7.40 -15.95 -11.98
CA LEU A 109 -6.36 -16.14 -10.96
C LEU A 109 -6.01 -17.62 -10.72
N ASP A 110 -6.80 -18.56 -11.25
CA ASP A 110 -6.48 -19.99 -11.27
C ASP A 110 -5.25 -20.30 -12.16
N GLU A 111 -4.78 -19.37 -13.01
CA GLU A 111 -3.53 -19.53 -13.77
C GLU A 111 -2.25 -19.36 -12.92
N PHE A 112 -2.39 -18.93 -11.65
CA PHE A 112 -1.26 -18.72 -10.74
C PHE A 112 -1.05 -19.85 -9.71
N SER A 113 -1.90 -20.88 -9.71
CA SER A 113 -1.82 -22.05 -8.80
C SER A 113 -1.13 -23.26 -9.41
#